data_AF-A0A1Q3BAA1-F1
#
_entry.id   AF-A0A1Q3BAA1-F1
#
_cell.length_a   1.000
_cell.length_b   1.000
_cell.length_c   1.000
_cell.angle_alpha   90.00
_cell.angle_beta   90.00
_cell.angle_gamma   90.00
#
_symmetry.space_group_name_H-M   'P 1'
#
loop_
_entity.id
_entity.type
_entity.pdbx_description
1 polymer ?
#
loop_
_entity_poly.entity_id
_entity_poly.type
_entity_poly.pdbx_seq_one_letter_code
_entity_poly.pdbx_strand_id
1 'polypeptide(L)'
;MYRTAAKRLLLDTRHRFPNLQTFNHTPSRLLTSLNAQSTPNNNINNNLKFNNVEIPNSSDSTSSSTAQSNERQRPRIDYQVEQTRVLQASLPHVIRLGWSEAAMIAGARDVGVSPSIVGSFPRKDAALVEFFMEDCLQRLIDRMDSEEELQNLIPSQRISKLVRIRLEMQAPYILKWPQALSIQAQPLNVRTSFKQRAMLVDEIWHAAADEASDIDWYVKRTILGGIYSTTEIYMLTDSSPDFCDTWAFLDDRVKDAFDLKKTIQEVKYLAEAIGAGMGGSLQGFVGRIFRG
;
A
#
# COMPACT_ATOMS: atom_id res chain seq x y z
N MET A 1 -10.51 -5.76 17.42
CA MET A 1 -9.24 -6.53 17.45
C MET A 1 -8.35 -6.33 16.21
N TYR A 2 -8.92 -6.03 15.03
CA TYR A 2 -8.19 -5.94 13.75
C TYR A 2 -7.42 -4.62 13.51
N ARG A 3 -7.97 -3.45 13.86
CA ARG A 3 -7.27 -2.14 13.76
C ARG A 3 -5.97 -2.12 14.57
N THR A 4 -5.89 -2.88 15.68
CA THR A 4 -4.67 -3.02 16.47
C THR A 4 -3.63 -3.91 15.80
N ALA A 5 -4.04 -4.96 15.07
CA ALA A 5 -3.14 -5.81 14.30
C ALA A 5 -2.63 -5.10 13.05
N ALA A 6 -3.51 -4.41 12.31
CA ALA A 6 -3.13 -3.58 11.18
C ALA A 6 -2.24 -2.41 11.63
N LYS A 7 -2.60 -1.66 12.69
CA LYS A 7 -1.71 -0.63 13.26
C LYS A 7 -0.38 -1.20 13.76
N ARG A 8 -0.35 -2.37 14.41
CA ARG A 8 0.91 -3.03 14.84
C ARG A 8 1.78 -3.46 13.66
N LEU A 9 1.18 -3.86 12.54
CA LEU A 9 1.89 -4.25 11.33
C LEU A 9 2.27 -3.06 10.44
N LEU A 10 1.48 -2.00 10.41
CA LEU A 10 1.86 -0.69 9.86
C LEU A 10 2.97 -0.06 10.71
N LEU A 11 3.03 -0.33 12.02
CA LEU A 11 4.16 0.02 12.87
C LEU A 11 5.42 -0.82 12.53
N ASP A 12 5.27 -2.12 12.28
CA ASP A 12 6.35 -2.98 11.77
C ASP A 12 6.80 -2.58 10.35
N THR A 13 5.88 -2.04 9.56
CA THR A 13 6.15 -1.52 8.21
C THR A 13 6.71 -0.09 8.26
N ARG A 14 6.35 0.73 9.24
CA ARG A 14 7.07 1.95 9.64
C ARG A 14 8.48 1.62 10.11
N HIS A 15 8.70 0.49 10.77
CA HIS A 15 10.06 0.01 11.05
C HIS A 15 10.82 -0.42 9.78
N ARG A 16 10.12 -0.72 8.68
CA ARG A 16 10.72 -0.95 7.36
C ARG A 16 10.92 0.36 6.58
N PHE A 17 9.99 1.32 6.70
CA PHE A 17 9.99 2.64 6.04
C PHE A 17 9.53 3.74 7.02
N PRO A 18 10.45 4.39 7.76
CA PRO A 18 10.11 5.22 8.91
C PRO A 18 9.41 6.56 8.59
N ASN A 19 9.39 7.02 7.33
CA ASN A 19 8.89 8.35 6.95
C ASN A 19 7.89 8.31 5.77
N LEU A 20 6.72 7.70 5.97
CA LEU A 20 5.54 7.96 5.13
C LEU A 20 4.88 9.26 5.64
N GLN A 21 5.38 10.43 5.23
CA GLN A 21 4.70 11.71 5.43
C GLN A 21 3.99 12.11 4.14
N THR A 22 2.69 12.35 4.22
CA THR A 22 1.82 12.79 3.13
C THR A 22 2.24 14.16 2.61
N PHE A 23 2.90 14.21 1.45
CA PHE A 23 3.09 15.43 0.69
C PHE A 23 2.09 15.48 -0.47
N ASN A 24 1.14 16.40 -0.39
CA ASN A 24 0.15 16.65 -1.43
C ASN A 24 0.85 17.20 -2.68
N HIS A 25 0.91 16.41 -3.75
CA HIS A 25 1.40 16.87 -5.05
C HIS A 25 0.27 17.55 -5.82
N THR A 26 0.37 18.87 -5.98
CA THR A 26 -0.38 19.63 -6.99
C THR A 26 0.31 19.48 -8.37
N PRO A 27 -0.42 19.34 -9.48
CA PRO A 27 0.18 19.21 -10.80
C PRO A 27 0.47 20.59 -11.41
N SER A 28 1.74 20.93 -11.56
CA SER A 28 2.19 22.14 -12.26
C SER A 28 2.34 21.89 -13.75
N ARG A 29 1.63 22.70 -14.55
CA ARG A 29 1.64 22.72 -16.02
C ARG A 29 3.04 23.04 -16.56
N LEU A 30 3.50 22.23 -17.53
CA LEU A 30 4.70 22.49 -18.34
C LEU A 30 4.41 23.56 -19.39
N LEU A 31 5.21 24.63 -19.41
CA LEU A 31 5.36 25.52 -20.56
C LEU A 31 6.78 25.38 -21.12
N THR A 32 6.80 25.02 -22.40
CA THR A 32 7.95 24.86 -23.27
C THR A 32 8.54 26.23 -23.63
N SER A 33 9.86 26.37 -23.58
CA SER A 33 10.58 27.31 -24.44
C SER A 33 12.02 26.87 -24.61
N LEU A 34 12.37 26.56 -25.87
CA LEU A 34 13.70 26.32 -26.38
C LEU A 34 14.54 27.60 -26.29
N ASN A 35 15.83 27.50 -25.94
CA ASN A 35 16.88 28.15 -26.73
C ASN A 35 18.28 27.56 -26.47
N ALA A 36 19.10 27.65 -27.51
CA ALA A 36 20.33 26.89 -27.75
C ALA A 36 21.62 27.65 -27.41
N GLN A 37 22.74 26.88 -27.36
CA GLN A 37 24.17 27.29 -27.53
C GLN A 37 24.76 28.16 -26.38
N SER A 38 26.01 28.05 -25.93
CA SER A 38 27.30 27.63 -26.51
C SER A 38 28.36 27.48 -25.39
N THR A 39 29.36 26.61 -25.57
CA THR A 39 30.62 26.54 -24.81
C THR A 39 31.48 27.81 -24.96
N PRO A 40 32.42 28.11 -24.03
CA PRO A 40 33.80 27.70 -24.29
C PRO A 40 34.66 27.25 -23.08
N ASN A 41 35.60 26.39 -23.47
CA ASN A 41 36.88 25.98 -22.93
C ASN A 41 37.67 27.07 -22.16
N ASN A 42 38.39 26.71 -21.08
CA ASN A 42 39.72 27.26 -20.78
C ASN A 42 40.49 26.43 -19.72
N ASN A 43 41.66 25.96 -20.16
CA ASN A 43 42.77 25.38 -19.39
C ASN A 43 43.58 26.48 -18.70
N ILE A 44 43.93 26.33 -17.42
CA ILE A 44 45.18 26.87 -16.85
C ILE A 44 45.77 25.86 -15.84
N ASN A 45 46.95 25.35 -16.18
CA ASN A 45 47.90 24.70 -15.27
C ASN A 45 48.53 25.75 -14.34
N ASN A 46 48.86 25.39 -13.10
CA ASN A 46 50.15 25.72 -12.50
C ASN A 46 50.45 24.89 -11.24
N ASN A 47 51.74 24.72 -11.00
CA ASN A 47 52.41 23.62 -10.32
C ASN A 47 53.11 24.10 -9.03
N LEU A 48 53.25 23.20 -8.05
CA LEU A 48 54.30 23.10 -7.01
C LEU A 48 54.39 24.17 -5.88
N LYS A 49 54.36 23.72 -4.61
CA LYS A 49 55.56 23.51 -3.77
C LYS A 49 55.23 22.99 -2.34
N PHE A 50 56.10 22.08 -1.89
CA PHE A 50 56.23 21.49 -0.56
C PHE A 50 56.50 22.52 0.55
N ASN A 51 56.17 22.18 1.80
CA ASN A 51 57.08 22.31 2.95
C ASN A 51 56.62 21.45 4.15
N ASN A 52 57.52 20.58 4.61
CA ASN A 52 57.50 19.90 5.92
C ASN A 52 58.12 20.82 6.97
N VAL A 53 57.57 20.86 8.20
CA VAL A 53 58.31 21.21 9.43
C VAL A 53 57.73 20.40 10.61
N GLU A 54 58.62 19.85 11.43
CA GLU A 54 58.41 19.00 12.60
C GLU A 54 58.00 19.74 13.90
N ILE A 55 57.58 18.94 14.89
CA ILE A 55 56.94 19.18 16.19
C ILE A 55 57.96 19.69 17.26
N PRO A 56 57.55 20.19 18.46
CA PRO A 56 57.47 19.28 19.62
C PRO A 56 56.41 19.56 20.72
N ASN A 57 55.98 18.45 21.36
CA ASN A 57 55.56 18.21 22.76
C ASN A 57 54.55 19.08 23.51
N SER A 58 53.50 18.43 24.04
CA SER A 58 53.20 18.42 25.48
C SER A 58 52.25 17.26 25.87
N SER A 59 52.51 16.71 27.05
CA SER A 59 51.99 15.47 27.62
C SER A 59 50.62 15.61 28.30
N ASP A 60 50.07 14.43 28.63
CA ASP A 60 49.11 14.11 29.70
C ASP A 60 47.64 14.47 29.52
N SER A 61 46.80 13.44 29.40
CA SER A 61 45.92 13.03 30.52
C SER A 61 45.05 11.84 30.12
N THR A 62 45.36 10.70 30.75
CA THR A 62 44.53 9.51 30.83
C THR A 62 43.14 9.88 31.37
N SER A 63 42.12 9.72 30.54
CA SER A 63 40.72 9.72 30.98
C SER A 63 40.05 8.43 30.50
N SER A 64 40.14 7.43 31.36
CA SER A 64 39.26 6.27 31.34
C SER A 64 37.81 6.75 31.45
N SER A 65 37.10 6.76 30.33
CA SER A 65 35.65 6.89 30.31
C SER A 65 35.09 5.68 29.58
N THR A 66 34.36 4.90 30.34
CA THR A 66 33.61 3.72 29.95
C THR A 66 32.70 4.06 28.77
N ALA A 67 33.15 3.77 27.56
CA ALA A 67 32.34 3.89 26.35
C ALA A 67 31.28 2.78 26.35
N GLN A 68 30.19 3.01 27.08
CA GLN A 68 28.97 2.22 26.98
C GLN A 68 28.32 2.50 25.62
N SER A 69 28.67 1.64 24.66
CA SER A 69 27.80 1.06 23.64
C SER A 69 26.48 1.80 23.36
N ASN A 70 26.50 2.78 22.44
CA ASN A 70 25.26 3.33 21.88
C ASN A 70 25.31 3.49 20.34
N GLU A 71 26.33 2.91 19.69
CA GLU A 71 26.59 3.08 18.25
C GLU A 71 25.81 2.14 17.33
N ARG A 72 25.16 1.09 17.85
CA ARG A 72 24.53 0.07 16.98
C ARG A 72 23.17 0.50 16.38
N GLN A 73 22.49 1.48 16.99
CA GLN A 73 21.13 1.86 16.56
C GLN A 73 21.09 3.06 15.58
N ARG A 74 22.04 4.00 15.68
CA ARG A 74 22.05 5.26 14.89
C ARG A 74 22.26 5.07 13.38
N PRO A 75 23.15 4.19 12.88
CA PRO A 75 23.38 4.03 11.43
C PRO A 75 22.19 3.41 10.68
N ARG A 76 21.43 2.53 11.35
CA ARG A 76 20.35 1.77 10.72
C ARG A 76 19.11 2.62 10.44
N ILE A 77 18.80 3.56 11.34
CA ILE A 77 17.66 4.47 11.21
C ILE A 77 17.91 5.45 10.05
N ASP A 78 19.11 6.03 9.99
CA ASP A 78 19.52 6.93 8.92
C ASP A 78 19.44 6.24 7.54
N TYR A 79 19.91 5.00 7.47
CA TYR A 79 19.85 4.21 6.24
C TYR A 79 18.43 3.93 5.73
N GLN A 80 17.50 3.58 6.63
CA GLN A 80 16.10 3.32 6.27
C GLN A 80 15.37 4.60 5.82
N VAL A 81 15.72 5.74 6.42
CA VAL A 81 15.21 7.04 6.01
C VAL A 81 15.64 7.34 4.58
N GLU A 82 16.92 7.16 4.26
CA GLU A 82 17.42 7.35 2.89
C GLU A 82 16.79 6.37 1.89
N GLN A 83 16.62 5.10 2.26
CA GLN A 83 15.91 4.12 1.43
C GLN A 83 14.47 4.58 1.10
N THR A 84 13.75 5.09 2.09
CA THR A 84 12.38 5.58 1.91
C THR A 84 12.35 6.80 0.98
N ARG A 85 13.26 7.77 1.20
CA ARG A 85 13.40 8.96 0.35
C ARG A 85 13.66 8.59 -1.11
N VAL A 86 14.54 7.61 -1.34
CA VAL A 86 14.84 7.11 -2.69
C VAL A 86 13.61 6.47 -3.32
N LEU A 87 12.91 5.55 -2.63
CA LEU A 87 11.73 4.90 -3.19
C LEU A 87 10.62 5.90 -3.53
N GLN A 88 10.38 6.89 -2.66
CA GLN A 88 9.42 7.96 -2.91
C GLN A 88 9.81 8.79 -4.15
N ALA A 89 11.06 9.22 -4.25
CA ALA A 89 11.57 9.96 -5.40
C ALA A 89 11.61 9.13 -6.70
N SER A 90 11.54 7.80 -6.60
CA SER A 90 11.53 6.90 -7.76
C SER A 90 10.17 6.83 -8.44
N LEU A 91 9.07 7.10 -7.72
CA LEU A 91 7.71 6.93 -8.24
C LEU A 91 7.44 7.75 -9.52
N PRO A 92 7.79 9.05 -9.61
CA PRO A 92 7.57 9.82 -10.84
C PRO A 92 8.30 9.23 -12.06
N HIS A 93 9.44 8.57 -11.86
CA HIS A 93 10.23 7.95 -12.92
C HIS A 93 9.60 6.66 -13.45
N VAL A 94 8.72 6.00 -12.69
CA VAL A 94 8.04 4.77 -13.09
C VAL A 94 7.22 4.97 -14.35
N ILE A 95 6.59 6.13 -14.54
CA ILE A 95 5.76 6.43 -15.73
C ILE A 95 6.57 6.21 -17.01
N ARG A 96 7.83 6.61 -17.02
CA ARG A 96 8.74 6.48 -18.17
C ARG A 96 9.56 5.19 -18.14
N LEU A 97 10.17 4.87 -17.00
CA LEU A 97 11.18 3.81 -16.85
C LEU A 97 10.59 2.47 -16.37
N GLY A 98 9.30 2.43 -16.06
CA GLY A 98 8.63 1.27 -15.48
C GLY A 98 9.03 1.00 -14.03
N TRP A 99 8.49 -0.09 -13.48
CA TRP A 99 8.85 -0.59 -12.15
C TRP A 99 10.22 -1.27 -12.23
N SER A 100 11.29 -0.49 -12.14
CA SER A 100 12.64 -0.94 -12.47
C SER A 100 13.73 -0.32 -11.61
N GLU A 101 14.91 -0.96 -11.58
CA GLU A 101 16.11 -0.40 -10.97
C GLU A 101 16.50 0.95 -11.58
N ALA A 102 16.22 1.18 -12.87
CA ALA A 102 16.51 2.45 -13.53
C ALA A 102 15.69 3.59 -12.93
N ALA A 103 14.41 3.36 -12.59
CA ALA A 103 13.59 4.32 -11.87
C ALA A 103 14.16 4.61 -10.47
N MET A 104 14.68 3.57 -9.79
CA MET A 104 15.31 3.72 -8.47
C MET A 104 16.62 4.51 -8.51
N ILE A 105 17.46 4.26 -9.53
CA ILE A 105 18.70 5.02 -9.75
C ILE A 105 18.40 6.48 -10.05
N ALA A 106 17.35 6.77 -10.84
CA ALA A 106 16.91 8.13 -11.10
C ALA A 106 16.41 8.82 -9.82
N GLY A 107 15.56 8.15 -9.04
CA GLY A 107 15.09 8.66 -7.75
C GLY A 107 16.22 8.93 -6.76
N ALA A 108 17.24 8.06 -6.70
CA ALA A 108 18.41 8.28 -5.85
C ALA A 108 19.19 9.54 -6.22
N ARG A 109 19.38 9.79 -7.53
CA ARG A 109 20.04 11.01 -8.01
C ARG A 109 19.25 12.27 -7.64
N ASP A 110 17.92 12.23 -7.73
CA ASP A 110 17.06 13.38 -7.43
C ASP A 110 17.14 13.80 -5.95
N VAL A 111 17.33 12.84 -5.03
CA VAL A 111 17.46 13.13 -3.59
C VAL A 111 18.90 13.32 -3.11
N GLY A 112 19.88 13.30 -4.02
CA GLY A 112 21.30 13.49 -3.71
C GLY A 112 21.98 12.29 -3.06
N VAL A 113 21.42 11.09 -3.21
CA VAL A 113 21.94 9.83 -2.64
C VAL A 113 22.71 9.05 -3.70
N SER A 114 23.81 8.40 -3.31
CA SER A 114 24.58 7.56 -4.23
C SER A 114 23.71 6.44 -4.84
N PRO A 115 23.72 6.24 -6.17
CA PRO A 115 22.97 5.16 -6.83
C PRO A 115 23.26 3.76 -6.28
N SER A 116 24.41 3.57 -5.63
CA SER A 116 24.76 2.30 -4.97
C SER A 116 23.76 1.88 -3.88
N ILE A 117 22.97 2.81 -3.33
CA ILE A 117 21.89 2.48 -2.38
C ILE A 117 20.86 1.52 -2.99
N VAL A 118 20.68 1.50 -4.31
CA VAL A 118 19.76 0.58 -5.00
C VAL A 118 20.15 -0.88 -4.74
N GLY A 119 21.44 -1.17 -4.58
CA GLY A 119 21.92 -2.51 -4.24
C GLY A 119 21.50 -3.01 -2.86
N SER A 120 20.97 -2.12 -2.00
CA SER A 120 20.53 -2.46 -0.64
C SER A 120 19.07 -2.92 -0.55
N PHE A 121 18.27 -2.69 -1.59
CA PHE A 121 16.87 -3.09 -1.59
C PHE A 121 16.76 -4.58 -1.92
N PRO A 122 16.21 -5.41 -1.02
CA PRO A 122 15.97 -6.81 -1.33
C PRO A 122 14.92 -6.90 -2.44
N ARG A 123 15.19 -7.68 -3.49
CA ARG A 123 14.29 -7.85 -4.65
C ARG A 123 13.96 -6.53 -5.39
N LYS A 124 14.68 -5.44 -5.13
CA LYS A 124 14.75 -4.20 -5.91
C LYS A 124 13.42 -3.65 -6.43
N ASP A 125 13.04 -3.95 -7.68
CA ASP A 125 11.80 -3.52 -8.31
C ASP A 125 10.55 -3.94 -7.53
N ALA A 126 10.57 -5.14 -6.93
CA ALA A 126 9.53 -5.58 -6.01
C ALA A 126 9.42 -4.69 -4.77
N ALA A 127 10.55 -4.19 -4.23
CA ALA A 127 10.53 -3.27 -3.09
C ALA A 127 9.89 -1.92 -3.46
N LEU A 128 10.07 -1.46 -4.70
CA LEU A 128 9.43 -0.24 -5.20
C LEU A 128 7.90 -0.42 -5.33
N VAL A 129 7.45 -1.55 -5.88
CA VAL A 129 6.02 -1.88 -5.96
C VAL A 129 5.41 -2.03 -4.56
N GLU A 130 6.10 -2.74 -3.65
CA GLU A 130 5.66 -2.92 -2.26
C GLU A 130 5.52 -1.58 -1.54
N PHE A 131 6.50 -0.68 -1.70
CA PHE A 131 6.44 0.67 -1.14
C PHE A 131 5.24 1.45 -1.66
N PHE A 132 4.99 1.42 -2.97
CA PHE A 132 3.83 2.10 -3.54
C PHE A 132 2.50 1.55 -3.01
N MET A 133 2.38 0.22 -2.87
CA MET A 133 1.18 -0.41 -2.31
C MET A 133 0.94 0.02 -0.86
N GLU A 134 2.00 0.16 -0.07
CA GLU A 134 1.96 0.62 1.31
C GLU A 134 1.59 2.10 1.42
N ASP A 135 2.22 2.96 0.61
CA ASP A 135 1.89 4.39 0.55
C ASP A 135 0.42 4.62 0.19
N CYS A 136 -0.09 3.88 -0.80
CA CYS A 136 -1.51 3.96 -1.17
C CYS A 136 -2.44 3.50 -0.05
N LEU A 137 -2.07 2.45 0.69
CA LEU A 137 -2.87 2.00 1.83
C LEU A 137 -2.87 3.05 2.95
N GLN A 138 -1.71 3.62 3.28
CA GLN A 138 -1.62 4.65 4.30
C GLN A 138 -2.45 5.88 3.93
N ARG A 139 -2.34 6.35 2.68
CA ARG A 139 -3.15 7.47 2.17
C ARG A 139 -4.65 7.18 2.17
N LEU A 140 -5.05 5.92 1.95
CA LEU A 140 -6.45 5.52 2.03
C LEU A 140 -6.95 5.58 3.48
N ILE A 141 -6.16 5.08 4.44
CA ILE A 141 -6.47 5.16 5.87
C ILE A 141 -6.58 6.62 6.32
N ASP A 142 -5.66 7.47 5.89
CA ASP A 142 -5.67 8.89 6.23
C ASP A 142 -6.95 9.59 5.70
N ARG A 143 -7.41 9.22 4.49
CA ARG A 143 -8.71 9.68 3.97
C ARG A 143 -9.89 9.15 4.77
N MET A 144 -9.87 7.87 5.14
CA MET A 144 -10.91 7.26 5.97
C MET A 144 -11.06 7.95 7.33
N ASP A 145 -9.95 8.38 7.93
CA ASP A 145 -9.92 9.06 9.23
C ASP A 145 -10.27 10.57 9.13
N SER A 146 -10.13 11.20 7.95
CA SER A 146 -10.36 12.65 7.76
C SER A 146 -11.67 13.03 7.08
N GLU A 147 -12.26 12.17 6.24
CA GLU A 147 -13.48 12.47 5.49
C GLU A 147 -14.73 12.00 6.25
N GLU A 148 -15.37 12.90 7.01
CA GLU A 148 -16.64 12.61 7.71
C GLU A 148 -17.76 12.19 6.76
N GLU A 149 -17.76 12.69 5.52
CA GLU A 149 -18.74 12.33 4.49
C GLU A 149 -18.76 10.82 4.21
N LEU A 150 -17.62 10.13 4.28
CA LEU A 150 -17.54 8.69 4.13
C LEU A 150 -18.39 7.97 5.19
N GLN A 151 -18.45 8.52 6.42
CA GLN A 151 -19.22 7.94 7.52
C GLN A 151 -20.74 8.09 7.36
N ASN A 152 -21.18 9.01 6.51
CA ASN A 152 -22.61 9.24 6.23
C ASN A 152 -23.14 8.38 5.06
N LEU A 153 -22.25 7.75 4.28
CA LEU A 153 -22.64 6.88 3.18
C LEU A 153 -23.16 5.54 3.68
N ILE A 154 -24.13 4.96 2.96
CA ILE A 154 -24.54 3.57 3.17
C ILE A 154 -23.35 2.62 2.89
N PRO A 155 -23.28 1.44 3.53
CA PRO A 155 -22.13 0.54 3.43
C PRO A 155 -21.70 0.19 2.00
N SER A 156 -22.64 -0.02 1.07
CA SER A 156 -22.33 -0.33 -0.33
C SER A 156 -21.68 0.83 -1.07
N GLN A 157 -22.22 2.04 -0.92
CA GLN A 157 -21.63 3.26 -1.47
C GLN A 157 -20.25 3.54 -0.88
N ARG A 158 -20.09 3.31 0.43
CA ARG A 158 -18.80 3.49 1.10
C ARG A 158 -17.74 2.52 0.57
N ILE A 159 -18.07 1.24 0.41
CA ILE A 159 -17.15 0.26 -0.20
C ILE A 159 -16.75 0.69 -1.60
N SER A 160 -17.74 1.03 -2.45
CA SER A 160 -17.47 1.45 -3.84
C SER A 160 -16.58 2.69 -3.88
N LYS A 161 -16.86 3.68 -3.03
CA LYS A 161 -16.06 4.91 -2.93
C LYS A 161 -14.63 4.62 -2.47
N LEU A 162 -14.42 3.79 -1.46
CA LEU A 162 -13.08 3.45 -0.95
C LEU A 162 -12.26 2.63 -1.95
N VAL A 163 -12.88 1.66 -2.62
CA VAL A 163 -12.22 0.89 -3.70
C VAL A 163 -11.84 1.83 -4.84
N ARG A 164 -12.75 2.71 -5.26
CA ARG A 164 -12.47 3.72 -6.29
C ARG A 164 -11.32 4.63 -5.90
N ILE A 165 -11.35 5.24 -4.70
CA ILE A 165 -10.26 6.08 -4.19
C ILE A 165 -8.92 5.35 -4.26
N ARG A 166 -8.89 4.07 -3.89
CA ARG A 166 -7.67 3.26 -3.91
C ARG A 166 -7.18 2.97 -5.32
N LEU A 167 -8.07 2.67 -6.26
CA LEU A 167 -7.73 2.41 -7.66
C LEU A 167 -7.31 3.69 -8.39
N GLU A 168 -7.92 4.84 -8.08
CA GLU A 168 -7.54 6.15 -8.62
C GLU A 168 -6.08 6.51 -8.29
N MET A 169 -5.53 6.04 -7.16
CA MET A 169 -4.10 6.22 -6.85
C MET A 169 -3.17 5.50 -7.84
N GLN A 170 -3.65 4.47 -8.54
CA GLN A 170 -2.91 3.72 -9.56
C GLN A 170 -3.04 4.32 -10.95
N ALA A 171 -4.05 5.18 -11.19
CA ALA A 171 -4.33 5.77 -12.51
C ALA A 171 -3.09 6.43 -13.17
N PRO A 172 -2.24 7.20 -12.47
CA PRO A 172 -1.03 7.78 -13.07
C PRO A 172 -0.03 6.73 -13.59
N TYR A 173 -0.09 5.51 -13.07
CA TYR A 173 0.82 4.41 -13.37
C TYR A 173 0.16 3.32 -14.22
N ILE A 174 -1.06 3.52 -14.72
CA ILE A 174 -1.88 2.46 -15.34
C ILE A 174 -1.16 1.76 -16.50
N LEU A 175 -0.45 2.51 -17.34
CA LEU A 175 0.32 1.97 -18.48
C LEU A 175 1.45 1.02 -18.06
N LYS A 176 1.96 1.15 -16.83
CA LYS A 176 3.01 0.31 -16.25
C LYS A 176 2.45 -0.62 -15.17
N TRP A 177 1.17 -0.54 -14.84
CA TRP A 177 0.56 -1.35 -13.79
C TRP A 177 0.54 -2.85 -14.11
N PRO A 178 0.37 -3.31 -15.38
CA PRO A 178 0.53 -4.73 -15.71
C PRO A 178 1.91 -5.30 -15.33
N GLN A 179 2.97 -4.50 -15.44
CA GLN A 179 4.31 -4.87 -15.00
C GLN A 179 4.36 -5.03 -13.47
N ALA A 180 3.78 -4.10 -12.70
CA ALA A 180 3.71 -4.22 -11.25
C ALA A 180 2.93 -5.47 -10.81
N LEU A 181 1.80 -5.77 -11.45
CA LEU A 181 1.03 -6.98 -11.17
C LEU A 181 1.84 -8.26 -11.47
N SER A 182 2.59 -8.27 -12.57
CA SER A 182 3.50 -9.38 -12.88
C SER A 182 4.58 -9.55 -11.80
N ILE A 183 5.20 -8.46 -11.34
CA ILE A 183 6.19 -8.49 -10.24
C ILE A 183 5.53 -9.04 -8.97
N GLN A 184 4.35 -8.57 -8.59
CA GLN A 184 3.62 -9.05 -7.41
C GLN A 184 3.27 -10.54 -7.48
N ALA A 185 2.97 -11.06 -8.68
CA ALA A 185 2.61 -12.45 -8.91
C ALA A 185 3.79 -13.43 -8.84
N GLN A 186 5.04 -12.93 -8.85
CA GLN A 186 6.22 -13.80 -8.77
C GLN A 186 6.23 -14.58 -7.44
N PRO A 187 6.69 -15.86 -7.43
CA PRO A 187 6.68 -16.69 -6.21
C PRO A 187 7.40 -16.08 -5.01
N LEU A 188 8.46 -15.29 -5.25
CA LEU A 188 9.21 -14.59 -4.21
C LEU A 188 8.45 -13.39 -3.60
N ASN A 189 7.45 -12.87 -4.30
CA ASN A 189 6.74 -11.63 -3.96
C ASN A 189 5.30 -11.90 -3.53
N VAL A 190 4.66 -12.96 -4.05
CA VAL A 190 3.24 -13.25 -3.90
C VAL A 190 2.78 -13.30 -2.45
N ARG A 191 3.61 -13.82 -1.53
CA ARG A 191 3.29 -13.83 -0.10
C ARG A 191 3.12 -12.42 0.46
N THR A 192 4.04 -11.51 0.13
CA THR A 192 4.00 -10.12 0.61
C THR A 192 2.87 -9.37 -0.08
N SER A 193 2.73 -9.50 -1.40
CA SER A 193 1.67 -8.83 -2.16
C SER A 193 0.27 -9.28 -1.74
N PHE A 194 0.08 -10.57 -1.47
CA PHE A 194 -1.17 -11.10 -0.93
C PHE A 194 -1.46 -10.55 0.46
N LYS A 195 -0.44 -10.44 1.33
CA LYS A 195 -0.58 -9.82 2.65
C LYS A 195 -1.03 -8.35 2.53
N GLN A 196 -0.43 -7.56 1.65
CA GLN A 196 -0.82 -6.16 1.45
C GLN A 196 -2.26 -6.03 0.94
N ARG A 197 -2.67 -6.87 -0.02
CA ARG A 197 -4.06 -6.92 -0.51
C ARG A 197 -5.04 -7.34 0.58
N ALA A 198 -4.67 -8.32 1.39
CA ALA A 198 -5.45 -8.78 2.51
C ALA A 198 -5.65 -7.65 3.55
N MET A 199 -4.61 -6.87 3.84
CA MET A 199 -4.71 -5.71 4.75
C MET A 199 -5.60 -4.61 4.18
N LEU A 200 -5.46 -4.29 2.89
CA LEU A 200 -6.32 -3.32 2.21
C LEU A 200 -7.81 -3.69 2.34
N VAL A 201 -8.14 -4.96 2.07
CA VAL A 201 -9.52 -5.47 2.17
C VAL A 201 -10.05 -5.36 3.61
N ASP A 202 -9.22 -5.66 4.61
CA ASP A 202 -9.61 -5.53 6.02
C ASP A 202 -9.89 -4.08 6.41
N GLU A 203 -9.04 -3.14 5.98
CA GLU A 203 -9.23 -1.71 6.28
C GLU A 203 -10.50 -1.16 5.62
N ILE A 204 -10.75 -1.48 4.34
CA ILE A 204 -11.98 -1.06 3.66
C ILE A 204 -13.21 -1.66 4.35
N TRP A 205 -13.16 -2.95 4.69
CA TRP A 205 -14.30 -3.61 5.35
C TRP A 205 -14.56 -3.02 6.73
N HIS A 206 -13.50 -2.74 7.50
CA HIS A 206 -13.60 -2.08 8.79
C HIS A 206 -14.19 -0.67 8.68
N ALA A 207 -13.85 0.08 7.63
CA ALA A 207 -14.42 1.40 7.38
C ALA A 207 -15.90 1.35 6.98
N ALA A 208 -16.30 0.29 6.28
CA ALA A 208 -17.64 0.11 5.70
C ALA A 208 -18.67 -0.50 6.66
N ALA A 209 -18.23 -1.29 7.64
CA ALA A 209 -19.12 -2.06 8.49
C ALA A 209 -19.52 -1.31 9.76
N ASP A 210 -20.81 -1.34 10.05
CA ASP A 210 -21.35 -1.35 11.41
C ASP A 210 -21.18 -2.78 11.97
N GLU A 211 -20.83 -2.93 13.25
CA GLU A 211 -20.32 -4.19 13.84
C GLU A 211 -21.30 -5.40 13.77
N ALA A 212 -22.53 -5.20 13.28
CA ALA A 212 -23.67 -6.10 13.45
C ALA A 212 -23.86 -7.21 12.38
N SER A 213 -22.89 -7.50 11.50
CA SER A 213 -23.07 -8.54 10.47
C SER A 213 -22.37 -9.86 10.79
N ASP A 214 -23.18 -10.89 11.10
CA ASP A 214 -22.84 -12.31 11.37
C ASP A 214 -22.09 -13.06 10.25
N ILE A 215 -21.69 -12.38 9.17
CA ILE A 215 -20.97 -13.02 8.08
C ILE A 215 -19.52 -13.28 8.51
N ASP A 216 -19.06 -14.51 8.24
CA ASP A 216 -17.69 -14.93 8.45
C ASP A 216 -16.70 -13.94 7.79
N TRP A 217 -15.65 -13.60 8.52
CA TRP A 217 -14.60 -12.70 8.07
C TRP A 217 -13.92 -13.19 6.79
N TYR A 218 -13.78 -14.52 6.59
CA TYR A 218 -13.20 -15.08 5.38
C TYR A 218 -14.09 -14.83 4.16
N VAL A 219 -15.42 -14.93 4.33
CA VAL A 219 -16.38 -14.65 3.26
C VAL A 219 -16.31 -13.18 2.86
N LYS A 220 -16.27 -12.27 3.84
CA LYS A 220 -16.08 -10.83 3.61
C LYS A 220 -14.83 -10.54 2.79
N ARG A 221 -13.71 -11.19 3.16
CA ARG A 221 -12.42 -11.03 2.49
C ARG A 221 -12.42 -11.59 1.07
N THR A 222 -13.03 -12.76 0.85
CA THR A 222 -13.15 -13.37 -0.48
C THR A 222 -13.97 -12.50 -1.40
N ILE A 223 -15.12 -12.00 -0.94
CA ILE A 223 -16.01 -11.15 -1.75
C ILE A 223 -15.30 -9.83 -2.09
N LEU A 224 -14.86 -9.07 -1.08
CA LEU A 224 -14.28 -7.75 -1.31
C LEU A 224 -12.92 -7.84 -2.03
N GLY A 225 -12.11 -8.86 -1.73
CA GLY A 225 -10.86 -9.14 -2.45
C GLY A 225 -11.11 -9.52 -3.91
N GLY A 226 -12.18 -10.26 -4.20
CA GLY A 226 -12.63 -10.57 -5.56
C GLY A 226 -13.07 -9.33 -6.32
N ILE A 227 -13.91 -8.48 -5.72
CA ILE A 227 -14.35 -7.20 -6.30
C ILE A 227 -13.14 -6.32 -6.61
N TYR A 228 -12.25 -6.10 -5.65
CA TYR A 228 -11.05 -5.28 -5.85
C TYR A 228 -10.18 -5.82 -6.99
N SER A 229 -9.87 -7.12 -6.99
CA SER A 229 -8.96 -7.71 -7.96
C SER A 229 -9.54 -7.73 -9.38
N THR A 230 -10.83 -8.02 -9.52
CA THR A 230 -11.50 -8.01 -10.83
C THR A 230 -11.65 -6.59 -11.38
N THR A 231 -11.97 -5.61 -10.52
CA THR A 231 -12.04 -4.19 -10.92
C THR A 231 -10.66 -3.66 -11.30
N GLU A 232 -9.61 -4.01 -10.56
CA GLU A 232 -8.23 -3.64 -10.88
C GLU A 232 -7.81 -4.19 -12.26
N ILE A 233 -8.16 -5.44 -12.59
CA ILE A 233 -7.88 -6.03 -13.90
C ILE A 233 -8.70 -5.34 -15.00
N TYR A 234 -9.98 -5.08 -14.75
CA TYR A 234 -10.86 -4.38 -15.69
C TYR A 234 -10.30 -2.99 -16.05
N MET A 235 -9.84 -2.24 -15.05
CA MET A 235 -9.25 -0.91 -15.19
C MET A 235 -8.03 -0.88 -16.11
N LEU A 236 -7.27 -1.98 -16.22
CA LEU A 236 -6.12 -2.07 -17.12
C LEU A 236 -6.52 -2.00 -18.60
N THR A 237 -7.74 -2.42 -18.93
CA THR A 237 -8.25 -2.48 -20.30
C THR A 237 -9.23 -1.36 -20.63
N ASP A 238 -9.62 -0.58 -19.63
CA ASP A 238 -10.58 0.50 -19.77
C ASP A 238 -9.95 1.72 -20.46
N SER A 239 -10.54 2.12 -21.59
CA SER A 239 -10.15 3.29 -22.37
C SER A 239 -11.20 4.41 -22.31
N SER A 240 -12.22 4.25 -21.47
CA SER A 240 -13.27 5.24 -21.28
C SER A 240 -12.75 6.49 -20.55
N PRO A 241 -13.37 7.67 -20.78
CA PRO A 241 -12.98 8.90 -20.07
C PRO A 241 -13.06 8.73 -18.56
N ASP A 242 -11.99 9.10 -17.86
CA ASP A 242 -11.87 9.03 -16.40
C ASP A 242 -12.23 7.65 -15.80
N PHE A 243 -12.06 6.56 -16.56
CA PHE A 243 -12.40 5.18 -16.17
C PHE A 243 -13.89 4.98 -15.81
N CYS A 244 -14.81 5.68 -16.47
CA CYS A 244 -16.23 5.60 -16.15
C CYS A 244 -16.79 4.17 -16.24
N ASP A 245 -16.32 3.37 -17.19
CA ASP A 245 -16.76 1.98 -17.35
C ASP A 245 -16.25 1.10 -16.19
N THR A 246 -15.02 1.33 -15.71
CA THR A 246 -14.48 0.69 -14.50
C THR A 246 -15.35 0.99 -13.27
N TRP A 247 -15.79 2.25 -13.11
CA TRP A 247 -16.61 2.64 -11.96
C TRP A 247 -18.01 2.04 -12.03
N ALA A 248 -18.63 2.00 -13.21
CA ALA A 248 -19.89 1.28 -13.41
C ALA A 248 -19.75 -0.22 -13.10
N PHE A 249 -18.68 -0.85 -13.59
CA PHE A 249 -18.37 -2.24 -13.28
C PHE A 249 -18.22 -2.48 -11.77
N LEU A 250 -17.50 -1.60 -11.07
CA LEU A 250 -17.32 -1.66 -9.62
C LEU A 250 -18.66 -1.58 -8.88
N ASP A 251 -19.49 -0.59 -9.21
CA ASP A 251 -20.79 -0.38 -8.56
C ASP A 251 -21.70 -1.61 -8.75
N ASP A 252 -21.71 -2.20 -9.95
CA ASP A 252 -22.44 -3.43 -10.23
C ASP A 252 -21.92 -4.62 -9.39
N ARG A 253 -20.60 -4.80 -9.27
CA ARG A 253 -20.02 -5.90 -8.47
C ARG A 253 -20.29 -5.74 -6.98
N VAL A 254 -20.29 -4.49 -6.48
CA VAL A 254 -20.66 -4.22 -5.10
C VAL A 254 -22.14 -4.50 -4.88
N LYS A 255 -23.02 -4.10 -5.80
CA LYS A 255 -24.44 -4.42 -5.73
C LYS A 255 -24.69 -5.93 -5.66
N ASP A 256 -24.07 -6.70 -6.57
CA ASP A 256 -24.17 -8.17 -6.59
C ASP A 256 -23.76 -8.79 -5.24
N ALA A 257 -22.74 -8.25 -4.59
CA ALA A 257 -22.27 -8.74 -3.30
C ALA A 257 -23.26 -8.47 -2.15
N PHE A 258 -23.95 -7.34 -2.16
CA PHE A 258 -24.99 -7.04 -1.18
C PHE A 258 -26.25 -7.88 -1.41
N ASP A 259 -26.62 -8.12 -2.67
CA ASP A 259 -27.73 -9.01 -3.02
C ASP A 259 -27.43 -10.46 -2.59
N LEU A 260 -26.20 -10.95 -2.85
CA LEU A 260 -25.75 -12.26 -2.36
C LEU A 260 -25.80 -12.37 -0.83
N LYS A 261 -25.36 -11.32 -0.12
CA LYS A 261 -25.44 -11.26 1.35
C LYS A 261 -26.88 -11.40 1.84
N LYS A 262 -27.84 -10.73 1.19
CA LYS A 262 -29.26 -10.80 1.53
C LYS A 262 -29.79 -12.22 1.33
N THR A 263 -29.50 -12.85 0.20
CA THR A 263 -29.92 -14.23 -0.10
C THR A 263 -29.35 -15.23 0.91
N ILE A 264 -28.06 -15.13 1.28
CA ILE A 264 -27.44 -16.01 2.28
C ILE A 264 -28.16 -15.87 3.63
N GLN A 265 -28.50 -14.64 4.03
CA GLN A 265 -29.17 -14.38 5.28
C GLN A 265 -30.61 -14.93 5.31
N GLU A 266 -31.35 -14.78 4.20
CA GLU A 266 -32.71 -15.35 4.04
C GLU A 266 -32.68 -16.88 4.13
N VAL A 267 -31.70 -17.54 3.49
CA VAL A 267 -31.52 -18.99 3.56
C VAL A 267 -31.18 -19.45 4.98
N LYS A 268 -30.32 -18.72 5.70
CA LYS A 268 -29.98 -19.03 7.10
C LYS A 268 -31.23 -18.96 7.99
N TYR A 269 -32.02 -17.89 7.88
CA TYR A 269 -33.26 -17.76 8.66
C TYR A 269 -34.29 -18.84 8.31
N LEU A 270 -34.43 -19.21 7.04
CA LEU A 270 -35.32 -20.29 6.63
C LEU A 270 -34.88 -21.63 7.23
N ALA A 271 -33.58 -21.93 7.22
CA ALA A 271 -33.04 -23.16 7.82
C ALA A 271 -33.27 -23.20 9.34
N GLU A 272 -33.05 -22.08 10.04
CA GLU A 272 -33.32 -21.96 11.47
C GLU A 272 -34.82 -22.13 11.79
N ALA A 273 -35.71 -21.51 11.00
CA ALA A 273 -37.15 -21.61 11.19
C ALA A 273 -37.69 -23.04 10.95
N ILE A 274 -37.19 -23.73 9.93
CA ILE A 274 -37.55 -25.14 9.67
C ILE A 274 -37.02 -26.04 10.80
N GLY A 275 -35.78 -25.81 11.23
CA GLY A 275 -35.16 -26.56 12.34
C GLY A 275 -35.92 -26.39 13.66
N ALA A 276 -36.36 -25.17 13.98
CA ALA A 276 -37.15 -24.88 15.18
C ALA A 276 -38.60 -25.40 15.06
N GLY A 277 -39.21 -25.36 13.86
CA GLY A 277 -40.59 -25.79 13.62
C GLY A 277 -40.79 -27.31 13.55
N MET A 278 -39.77 -28.09 13.18
CA MET A 278 -39.85 -29.56 13.09
C MET A 278 -39.50 -30.29 14.41
N GLY A 279 -38.99 -29.60 15.43
CA GLY A 279 -38.67 -30.21 16.73
C GLY A 279 -39.88 -30.50 17.63
N GLY A 280 -41.03 -29.87 17.39
CA GLY A 280 -42.22 -29.99 18.27
C GLY A 280 -43.32 -30.94 17.79
N SER A 281 -43.41 -31.24 16.49
CA SER A 281 -44.56 -31.96 15.93
C SER A 281 -44.43 -33.50 15.96
N LEU A 282 -43.22 -34.04 16.08
CA LEU A 282 -43.02 -35.48 16.17
C LEU A 282 -43.28 -36.05 17.58
N GLN A 283 -43.18 -35.24 18.64
CA GLN A 283 -43.46 -35.69 20.00
C GLN A 283 -44.98 -35.76 20.29
N GLY A 284 -45.80 -34.99 19.57
CA GLY A 284 -47.26 -35.02 19.67
C GLY A 284 -47.94 -36.17 18.91
N PHE A 285 -47.30 -36.71 17.88
CA PHE A 285 -47.87 -37.81 17.07
C PHE A 285 -47.56 -39.20 17.66
N VAL A 286 -46.43 -39.37 18.33
CA VAL A 286 -46.07 -40.64 18.98
C VAL A 286 -46.86 -40.86 20.28
N GLY A 287 -47.22 -39.80 21.02
CA GLY A 287 -48.04 -39.93 22.24
C GLY A 287 -49.51 -40.33 22.01
N ARG A 288 -50.03 -40.17 20.78
CA ARG A 288 -51.43 -40.49 20.42
C ARG A 288 -51.60 -41.91 19.85
N ILE A 289 -50.51 -42.56 19.43
CA ILE A 289 -50.54 -43.94 18.90
C ILE A 289 -50.34 -45.00 20.01
N PHE A 290 -49.77 -44.63 21.16
CA PHE A 290 -49.55 -45.56 22.28
C PHE A 290 -50.59 -45.46 23.42
N ARG A 291 -51.74 -44.83 23.19
CA ARG A 291 -52.80 -44.67 24.20
C ARG A 291 -54.22 -45.02 23.70
N GLY A 292 -54.32 -45.81 22.64
CA GLY A 292 -55.56 -46.43 22.15
C GLY A 292 -55.57 -47.92 22.42
#